data_AF-A0A7S2J988-F1
#
_entry.id   AF-A0A7S2J988-F1
#
_cell.length_a   1.000
_cell.length_b   1.000
_cell.length_c   1.000
_cell.angle_alpha   90.00
_cell.angle_beta   90.00
_cell.angle_gamma   90.00
#
_symmetry.space_group_name_H-M   'P 1'
#
loop_
_entity.id
_entity.type
_entity.pdbx_description
1 polymer ?
#
loop_
_entity_poly.entity_id
_entity_poly.type
_entity_poly.pdbx_seq_one_letter_code
_entity_poly.pdbx_strand_id
1 'polypeptide(L)'
;AHEPVNPPGPQPAPESLEDLARQHDRLIGVILAEEEELISAHRQHIDMMVNLVKEEMVFLNNVDQPGSDVDHYVEGLDRILRQKDDYIVGIRQRLDNFKDHLRQEELLSKKFTSLSSSSSA
;
A
#
# COMPACT_ATOMS: atom_id res chain seq x y z
N ALA A 1 58.78 4.44 3.28
CA ALA A 1 57.79 3.38 3.11
C ALA A 1 56.70 3.92 2.20
N HIS A 2 56.61 3.40 0.97
CA HIS A 2 55.51 3.73 0.05
C HIS A 2 54.45 2.65 0.24
N GLU A 3 53.30 3.00 0.80
CA GLU A 3 52.13 2.13 0.79
C GLU A 3 51.63 1.97 -0.66
N PRO A 4 51.21 0.77 -1.08
CA PRO A 4 50.59 0.57 -2.38
C PRO A 4 49.17 1.15 -2.35
N VAL A 5 48.90 2.06 -3.28
CA VAL A 5 47.54 2.54 -3.57
C VAL A 5 46.74 1.37 -4.12
N ASN A 6 45.77 0.88 -3.35
CA ASN A 6 44.81 -0.14 -3.80
C ASN A 6 44.00 0.44 -4.98
N PRO A 7 43.78 -0.32 -6.07
CA PRO A 7 42.95 0.14 -7.17
C PRO A 7 41.50 0.35 -6.69
N PRO A 8 40.76 1.30 -7.28
CA PRO A 8 39.35 1.47 -6.98
C PRO A 8 38.63 0.15 -7.29
N GLY A 9 37.83 -0.33 -6.34
CA GLY A 9 37.00 -1.52 -6.52
C GLY A 9 36.08 -1.40 -7.73
N PRO A 10 35.48 -2.50 -8.20
CA PRO A 10 34.62 -2.50 -9.38
C PRO A 10 33.54 -1.42 -9.23
N GLN A 11 33.57 -0.40 -10.07
CA GLN A 11 32.46 0.54 -10.19
C GLN A 11 31.26 -0.27 -10.70
N PRO A 12 30.04 -0.08 -10.13
CA PRO A 12 28.87 -0.78 -10.63
C PRO A 12 28.72 -0.51 -12.13
N ALA A 13 28.62 -1.58 -12.93
CA ALA A 13 28.45 -1.47 -14.36
C ALA A 13 27.18 -0.65 -14.67
N PRO A 14 27.14 0.12 -15.78
CA PRO A 14 25.93 0.82 -16.20
C PRO A 14 24.77 -0.18 -16.31
N GLU A 15 23.60 0.13 -15.74
CA GLU A 15 22.40 -0.70 -15.91
C GLU A 15 22.12 -0.89 -17.40
N SER A 16 22.06 -2.14 -17.86
CA SER A 16 21.79 -2.42 -19.27
C SER A 16 20.30 -2.23 -19.59
N LEU A 17 19.97 -1.99 -20.86
CA LEU A 17 18.59 -1.92 -21.32
C LEU A 17 17.82 -3.23 -21.00
N GLU A 18 18.52 -4.36 -21.05
CA GLU A 18 17.97 -5.67 -20.70
C GLU A 18 17.68 -5.79 -19.20
N ASP A 19 18.51 -5.21 -18.34
CA ASP A 19 18.25 -5.16 -16.89
C ASP A 19 17.03 -4.29 -16.57
N LEU A 20 16.89 -3.13 -17.22
CA LEU A 20 15.73 -2.24 -17.07
C LEU A 20 14.44 -2.93 -17.53
N ALA A 21 14.46 -3.64 -18.65
CA ALA A 21 13.32 -4.42 -19.13
C ALA A 21 12.91 -5.51 -18.13
N ARG A 22 13.88 -6.26 -17.60
CA ARG A 22 13.62 -7.29 -16.57
C ARG A 22 13.06 -6.70 -15.28
N GLN A 23 13.55 -5.53 -14.86
CA GLN A 23 13.02 -4.82 -13.69
C GLN A 23 11.57 -4.38 -13.93
N HIS A 24 11.27 -3.87 -15.14
CA HIS A 24 9.93 -3.43 -15.53
C HIS A 24 8.94 -4.60 -15.50
N ASP A 25 9.25 -5.71 -16.16
CA ASP A 25 8.36 -6.87 -16.21
C ASP A 25 8.04 -7.42 -14.80
N ARG A 26 9.03 -7.45 -13.92
CA ARG A 26 8.85 -7.87 -12.53
C ARG A 26 7.93 -6.92 -11.76
N LEU A 27 8.15 -5.62 -11.89
CA LEU A 27 7.38 -4.60 -11.19
C LEU A 27 5.92 -4.56 -11.67
N ILE A 28 5.68 -4.76 -12.96
CA ILE A 28 4.32 -4.93 -13.51
C ILE A 28 3.63 -6.13 -12.88
N GLY A 29 4.32 -7.27 -12.75
CA GLY A 29 3.77 -8.44 -12.06
C GLY A 29 3.37 -8.16 -10.61
N VAL A 30 4.18 -7.40 -9.87
CA VAL A 30 3.87 -6.96 -8.51
C VAL A 30 2.64 -6.06 -8.48
N ILE A 31 2.60 -5.04 -9.35
CA ILE A 31 1.48 -4.07 -9.43
C ILE A 31 0.16 -4.79 -9.72
N LEU A 32 0.12 -5.74 -10.65
CA LEU A 32 -1.12 -6.47 -10.98
C LEU A 32 -1.62 -7.29 -9.78
N ALA A 33 -0.72 -7.95 -9.05
CA ALA A 33 -1.09 -8.71 -7.86
C ALA A 33 -1.60 -7.79 -6.73
N GLU A 34 -0.92 -6.66 -6.51
CA GLU A 34 -1.33 -5.67 -5.51
C GLU A 34 -2.64 -4.97 -5.87
N GLU A 35 -2.92 -4.74 -7.16
CA GLU A 35 -4.19 -4.19 -7.62
C GLU A 35 -5.35 -5.13 -7.26
N GLU A 36 -5.23 -6.42 -7.59
CA GLU A 36 -6.24 -7.41 -7.25
C GLU A 36 -6.45 -7.51 -5.73
N GLU A 37 -5.36 -7.53 -4.96
CA GLU A 37 -5.41 -7.58 -3.50
C GLU A 37 -6.07 -6.31 -2.92
N LEU A 38 -5.70 -5.12 -3.42
CA LEU A 38 -6.26 -3.84 -2.97
C LEU A 38 -7.75 -3.74 -3.28
N ILE A 39 -8.19 -4.16 -4.47
CA ILE A 39 -9.61 -4.18 -4.84
C ILE A 39 -10.39 -5.15 -3.94
N SER A 40 -9.84 -6.33 -3.68
CA SER A 40 -10.46 -7.32 -2.80
C SER A 40 -10.57 -6.79 -1.37
N ALA A 41 -9.48 -6.25 -0.81
CA ALA A 41 -9.44 -5.63 0.50
C ALA A 41 -10.41 -4.44 0.61
N HIS A 42 -10.57 -3.65 -0.46
CA HIS A 42 -11.51 -2.54 -0.48
C HIS A 42 -12.96 -2.99 -0.40
N ARG A 43 -13.35 -4.05 -1.12
CA ARG A 43 -14.69 -4.64 -1.02
C ARG A 43 -14.95 -5.16 0.39
N GLN A 44 -14.01 -5.91 0.96
CA GLN A 44 -14.11 -6.41 2.33
C GLN A 44 -14.23 -5.28 3.36
N HIS A 45 -13.46 -4.20 3.19
CA HIS A 45 -13.56 -3.01 4.04
C HIS A 45 -14.95 -2.39 3.98
N ILE A 46 -15.57 -2.26 2.80
CA ILE A 46 -16.94 -1.73 2.66
C ILE A 46 -17.94 -2.62 3.41
N ASP A 47 -17.88 -3.93 3.20
CA ASP A 47 -18.81 -4.86 3.85
C ASP A 47 -18.68 -4.80 5.38
N MET A 48 -17.44 -4.75 5.88
CA MET A 48 -17.17 -4.61 7.31
C MET A 48 -17.69 -3.29 7.87
N MET A 49 -17.45 -2.17 7.19
CA MET A 49 -17.93 -0.86 7.61
C MET A 49 -19.45 -0.81 7.69
N VAL A 50 -20.16 -1.43 6.74
CA VAL A 50 -21.61 -1.55 6.79
C VAL A 50 -22.06 -2.34 8.02
N ASN A 51 -21.38 -3.42 8.38
CA ASN A 51 -21.71 -4.19 9.58
C ASN A 51 -21.46 -3.41 10.87
N LEU A 52 -20.34 -2.70 10.96
CA LEU A 52 -20.03 -1.85 12.11
C LEU A 52 -21.05 -0.71 12.27
N VAL A 53 -21.49 -0.09 11.17
CA VAL A 53 -22.54 0.95 11.22
C VAL A 53 -23.88 0.39 11.71
N LYS A 54 -24.25 -0.83 11.29
CA LYS A 54 -25.47 -1.49 11.81
C LYS A 54 -25.35 -1.75 13.32
N GLU A 55 -24.17 -2.13 13.79
CA GLU A 55 -23.91 -2.36 15.21
C GLU A 55 -23.98 -1.05 16.02
N GLU A 56 -23.43 0.05 15.51
CA GLU A 56 -23.57 1.38 16.12
C GLU A 56 -25.05 1.79 16.26
N MET A 57 -25.87 1.51 15.25
CA MET A 57 -27.31 1.79 15.31
C MET A 57 -28.01 1.01 16.42
N VAL A 58 -27.57 -0.22 16.73
CA VAL A 58 -28.10 -0.99 17.85
C VAL A 58 -27.72 -0.33 19.18
N PHE A 59 -26.46 0.10 19.34
CA PHE A 59 -26.03 0.80 20.54
C PHE A 59 -26.79 2.10 20.76
N LEU A 60 -27.02 2.89 19.70
CA LEU A 60 -27.84 4.10 19.76
C LEU A 60 -29.29 3.81 20.17
N ASN A 61 -29.91 2.79 19.56
CA ASN A 61 -31.29 2.42 19.90
C ASN A 61 -31.42 1.94 21.36
N ASN A 62 -30.42 1.23 21.87
CA ASN A 62 -30.43 0.72 23.23
C ASN A 62 -30.23 1.83 24.27
N VAL A 63 -29.31 2.76 24.03
CA VAL A 63 -29.02 3.85 24.98
C VAL A 63 -30.16 4.86 25.07
N ASP A 64 -30.97 5.00 24.02
CA ASP A 64 -32.14 5.89 24.00
C ASP A 64 -33.31 5.39 24.88
N GLN A 65 -33.29 4.12 25.31
CA GLN A 65 -34.36 3.58 26.16
C GLN A 65 -34.24 4.07 27.62
N PRO A 66 -35.37 4.29 28.33
CA PRO A 66 -35.34 4.63 29.75
C PRO A 66 -34.66 3.54 30.59
N GLY A 67 -33.72 3.95 31.46
CA GLY A 67 -32.97 3.03 32.32
C GLY A 67 -31.90 2.23 31.59
N SER A 68 -31.48 2.68 30.39
CA SER A 68 -30.38 2.10 29.64
C SER A 68 -29.03 2.19 30.37
N ASP A 69 -28.14 1.25 30.04
CA ASP A 69 -26.79 1.20 30.56
C ASP A 69 -25.84 2.01 29.66
N VAL A 70 -25.40 3.16 30.17
CA VAL A 70 -24.48 4.06 29.47
C VAL A 70 -23.08 3.46 29.38
N ASP A 71 -22.65 2.66 30.35
CA ASP A 71 -21.32 2.05 30.33
C ASP A 71 -21.22 1.06 29.17
N HIS A 72 -22.27 0.26 28.95
CA HIS A 72 -22.35 -0.65 27.81
C HIS A 72 -22.31 0.08 26.46
N TYR A 73 -22.97 1.23 26.35
CA TYR A 73 -22.91 2.08 25.15
C TYR A 73 -21.49 2.59 24.88
N VAL A 74 -20.82 3.12 25.92
CA VAL A 74 -19.47 3.70 25.79
C VAL A 74 -18.44 2.63 25.41
N GLU A 75 -18.46 1.47 26.07
CA GLU A 75 -17.57 0.35 25.74
C GLU A 75 -17.80 -0.18 24.33
N GLY A 76 -19.07 -0.30 23.92
CA GLY A 76 -19.46 -0.70 22.57
C GLY A 76 -18.95 0.27 21.50
N LEU A 77 -19.14 1.57 21.73
CA LEU A 77 -18.68 2.62 20.82
C LEU A 77 -17.16 2.63 20.69
N ASP A 78 -16.41 2.60 21.80
CA ASP A 78 -14.93 2.57 21.76
C ASP A 78 -14.42 1.36 20.97
N ARG A 79 -15.01 0.16 21.19
CA ARG A 79 -14.65 -1.03 20.42
C ARG A 79 -14.88 -0.84 18.92
N ILE A 80 -16.05 -0.33 18.52
CA ILE A 80 -16.37 -0.15 17.09
C ILE A 80 -15.41 0.87 16.46
N LEU A 81 -15.14 1.99 17.14
CA LEU A 81 -14.23 3.01 16.63
C LEU A 81 -12.81 2.45 16.43
N ARG A 82 -12.29 1.68 17.40
CA ARG A 82 -10.99 1.00 17.25
C ARG A 82 -10.96 0.05 16.06
N GLN A 83 -12.02 -0.75 15.89
CA GLN A 83 -12.12 -1.65 14.73
C GLN A 83 -12.12 -0.87 13.42
N LYS A 84 -12.86 0.24 13.35
CA LYS A 84 -12.85 1.10 12.16
C LYS A 84 -11.46 1.66 11.87
N ASP A 85 -10.75 2.14 12.88
CA ASP A 85 -9.39 2.63 12.75
C ASP A 85 -8.46 1.55 12.20
N ASP A 86 -8.50 0.34 12.75
CA ASP A 86 -7.67 -0.79 12.28
C ASP A 86 -7.93 -1.12 10.80
N TYR A 87 -9.21 -1.18 10.39
CA TYR A 87 -9.57 -1.45 9.00
C TYR A 87 -9.13 -0.32 8.05
N ILE A 88 -9.29 0.93 8.48
CA ILE A 88 -8.88 2.11 7.71
C ILE A 88 -7.36 2.14 7.56
N VAL A 89 -6.61 1.88 8.63
CA VAL A 89 -5.14 1.80 8.59
C VAL A 89 -4.70 0.70 7.62
N GLY A 90 -5.30 -0.49 7.71
CA GLY A 90 -4.98 -1.61 6.85
C GLY A 90 -5.15 -1.31 5.36
N ILE A 91 -6.29 -0.72 4.96
CA ILE A 91 -6.51 -0.39 3.55
C ILE A 91 -5.62 0.77 3.07
N ARG A 92 -5.37 1.76 3.93
CA ARG A 92 -4.47 2.87 3.59
C ARG A 92 -3.06 2.39 3.33
N GLN A 93 -2.54 1.47 4.14
CA GLN A 93 -1.20 0.93 3.93
C GLN A 93 -1.07 0.18 2.60
N ARG A 94 -2.09 -0.62 2.22
CA ARG A 94 -2.13 -1.27 0.91
C ARG A 94 -2.17 -0.26 -0.23
N LEU A 95 -2.96 0.80 -0.08
CA LEU A 95 -3.07 1.86 -1.06
C LEU A 95 -1.75 2.64 -1.21
N ASP A 96 -1.04 2.90 -0.11
CA ASP A 96 0.23 3.61 -0.13
C ASP A 96 1.34 2.77 -0.79
N ASN A 97 1.43 1.47 -0.46
CA ASN A 97 2.34 0.55 -1.14
C ASN A 97 2.08 0.49 -2.65
N PHE A 98 0.81 0.36 -3.05
CA PHE A 98 0.42 0.31 -4.46
C PHE A 98 0.81 1.59 -5.20
N LYS A 99 0.59 2.76 -4.60
CA LYS A 99 1.01 4.05 -5.17
C LYS A 99 2.53 4.15 -5.31
N ASP A 100 3.28 3.64 -4.35
CA ASP A 100 4.74 3.65 -4.40
C ASP A 100 5.25 2.80 -5.55
N HIS A 101 4.70 1.61 -5.78
CA HIS A 101 5.07 0.77 -6.93
C HIS A 101 4.65 1.37 -8.27
N LEU A 102 3.46 1.97 -8.36
CA LEU A 102 3.06 2.73 -9.56
C LEU A 102 4.05 3.86 -9.87
N ARG A 103 4.52 4.59 -8.86
CA ARG A 103 5.52 5.65 -9.03
C ARG A 103 6.87 5.09 -9.48
N GLN A 104 7.29 3.96 -8.92
CA GLN A 104 8.53 3.30 -9.31
C GLN A 104 8.49 2.84 -10.76
N GLU A 105 7.37 2.27 -11.20
CA GLU A 105 7.15 1.88 -12.59
C GLU A 105 7.27 3.09 -13.51
N GLU A 106 6.60 4.19 -13.16
CA GLU A 106 6.57 5.39 -14.02
C GLU A 106 7.99 5.92 -14.25
N LEU A 107 8.81 5.92 -13.19
CA LEU A 107 10.21 6.32 -13.26
C LEU A 107 11.05 5.35 -14.08
N LEU A 108 10.82 4.04 -13.93
CA LEU A 108 11.54 3.01 -14.66
C LEU A 108 11.25 3.07 -16.17
N SER A 109 9.99 3.25 -16.54
CA SER A 109 9.53 3.39 -17.93
C SER A 109 10.08 4.66 -18.59
N LYS A 110 10.19 5.77 -17.85
CA LYS A 110 10.88 6.99 -18.31
C LYS A 110 12.37 6.74 -18.56
N LYS A 111 13.08 6.06 -17.65
CA LYS A 111 14.49 5.71 -17.83
C LYS A 111 14.70 4.82 -19.05
N PHE A 112 13.87 3.79 -19.21
CA PHE A 112 13.93 2.88 -20.34
C PHE A 112 13.81 3.64 -21.68
N THR A 113 12.81 4.54 -21.78
CA THR A 113 12.58 5.37 -22.97
C THR A 113 13.75 6.32 -23.27
N SER A 114 14.37 6.88 -22.23
CA SER A 114 15.55 7.75 -22.37
C SER A 114 16.78 6.99 -22.89
N LEU A 115 17.03 5.77 -22.40
CA LEU A 115 18.17 4.98 -22.85
C LEU A 115 17.96 4.39 -24.25
N SER A 116 16.74 3.96 -24.57
CA SER A 116 16.42 3.42 -25.91
C SER A 116 16.53 4.48 -27.00
N SER A 117 16.12 5.72 -26.72
CA SER A 117 16.28 6.85 -27.65
C SER A 117 17.73 7.27 -27.80
N SER A 118 18.52 7.27 -26.72
CA SER A 118 19.95 7.60 -26.76
C SER A 118 20.79 6.53 -27.46
N SER A 119 20.36 5.27 -27.46
CA SER A 119 21.05 4.18 -28.18
C SER A 119 20.71 4.11 -29.68
N SER A 120 19.69 4.86 -30.10
CA SER A 120 19.21 4.90 -31.50
C SER A 120 19.69 6.15 -32.26
N ALA A 121 20.44 7.04 -31.60
CA ALA A 121 21.00 8.28 -32.15
C ALA A 121 22.52 8.17 -32.32
#